data_AF-A0A2S8FLX9-F1
#
_entry.id   AF-A0A2S8FLX9-F1
#
_cell.length_a   1.000
_cell.length_b   1.000
_cell.length_c   1.000
_cell.angle_alpha   90.00
_cell.angle_beta   90.00
_cell.angle_gamma   90.00
#
_symmetry.space_group_name_H-M   'P 1'
#
loop_
_entity.id
_entity.type
_entity.pdbx_description
1 polymer ?
#
loop_
_entity_poly.entity_id
_entity_poly.type
_entity_poly.pdbx_seq_one_letter_code
_entity_poly.pdbx_strand_id
1 'polypeptide(L)'
;MHFGLYLLRKESITGPQFIQAVSRQLETRPQIGSLAIETRCLSMRDVFQVLSLQSVTNESFGQLAIQLGILTEADIRDLLALQTERTTPLAQVLVDIGALEPYQLQTELQLFRSAMSSGPLLEEDSVYLDVNAIEAAFATFEVTV
;
A
#
# COMPACT_ATOMS: atom_id res chain seq x y z
N MET A 1 -6.11 3.12 2.88
CA MET A 1 -6.54 2.17 3.93
C MET A 1 -7.94 2.43 4.54
N HIS A 2 -8.52 3.64 4.50
CA HIS A 2 -9.77 3.97 5.23
C HIS A 2 -11.00 3.11 4.92
N PHE A 3 -11.19 2.68 3.67
CA PHE A 3 -12.35 1.90 3.26
C PHE A 3 -12.38 0.49 3.86
N GLY A 4 -11.23 -0.20 3.89
CA GLY A 4 -11.15 -1.54 4.49
C GLY A 4 -11.39 -1.54 6.00
N LEU A 5 -10.87 -0.52 6.71
CA LEU A 5 -11.14 -0.33 8.15
C LEU A 5 -12.60 0.06 8.43
N TYR A 6 -13.23 0.80 7.52
CA TYR A 6 -14.67 1.07 7.59
C TYR A 6 -15.49 -0.22 7.50
N LEU A 7 -15.18 -1.09 6.54
CA LEU A 7 -15.86 -2.38 6.37
C LEU A 7 -15.68 -3.30 7.58
N LEU A 8 -14.47 -3.32 8.16
CA LEU A 8 -14.17 -4.10 9.36
C LEU A 8 -14.99 -3.61 10.56
N ARG A 9 -15.10 -2.28 10.76
CA ARG A 9 -15.91 -1.68 11.84
C ARG A 9 -17.40 -1.91 11.67
N LYS A 10 -17.88 -2.02 10.43
CA LYS A 10 -19.27 -2.35 10.10
C LYS A 10 -19.56 -3.85 10.12
N GLU A 11 -18.56 -4.67 10.47
CA GLU A 11 -18.62 -6.14 10.46
C GLU A 11 -19.02 -6.73 9.09
N SER A 12 -18.85 -5.95 8.02
CA SER A 12 -19.15 -6.39 6.65
C SER A 12 -18.07 -7.33 6.11
N ILE A 13 -16.88 -7.28 6.71
CA ILE A 13 -15.78 -8.22 6.50
C ILE A 13 -15.20 -8.61 7.85
N THR A 14 -14.62 -9.80 7.94
CA THR A 14 -13.94 -10.28 9.15
C THR A 14 -12.47 -9.88 9.15
N GLY A 15 -11.84 -9.86 10.34
CA GLY A 15 -10.40 -9.62 10.49
C GLY A 15 -9.54 -10.56 9.62
N PRO A 16 -9.78 -11.89 9.63
CA PRO A 16 -9.06 -12.81 8.74
C PRO A 16 -9.22 -12.50 7.26
N GLN A 17 -10.43 -12.15 6.80
CA GLN A 17 -10.66 -11.75 5.40
C GLN A 17 -9.94 -10.44 5.05
N PHE A 18 -9.91 -9.48 5.97
CA PHE A 18 -9.16 -8.24 5.80
C PHE A 18 -7.66 -8.51 5.65
N ILE A 19 -7.08 -9.33 6.55
CA ILE A 19 -5.66 -9.71 6.47
C ILE A 19 -5.37 -10.45 5.15
N GLN A 20 -6.21 -11.41 4.77
CA GLN A 20 -6.07 -12.14 3.52
C GLN A 20 -6.12 -11.19 2.31
N ALA A 21 -7.03 -10.23 2.29
CA ALA A 21 -7.13 -9.25 1.21
C ALA A 21 -5.89 -8.34 1.15
N VAL A 22 -5.37 -7.89 2.29
CA VAL A 22 -4.14 -7.09 2.35
C VAL A 22 -2.95 -7.90 1.84
N SER A 23 -2.79 -9.15 2.27
CA SER A 23 -1.72 -10.03 1.77
C SER A 23 -1.80 -10.22 0.25
N ARG A 24 -2.99 -10.50 -0.29
CA ARG A 24 -3.21 -10.64 -1.73
C ARG A 24 -2.92 -9.35 -2.49
N GLN A 25 -3.31 -8.21 -1.94
CA GLN A 25 -3.01 -6.92 -2.54
C GLN A 25 -1.49 -6.70 -2.64
N LEU A 26 -0.75 -7.00 -1.58
CA LEU A 26 0.71 -6.89 -1.53
C LEU A 26 1.39 -7.82 -2.55
N GLU A 27 0.88 -9.04 -2.75
CA GLU A 27 1.37 -9.96 -3.80
C GLU A 27 1.23 -9.37 -5.22
N THR A 28 0.18 -8.57 -5.46
CA THR A 28 -0.05 -7.92 -6.77
C THR A 28 0.64 -6.57 -6.92
N ARG A 29 1.23 -6.03 -5.84
CA ARG A 29 1.86 -4.72 -5.85
C ARG A 29 3.17 -4.80 -6.64
N PRO A 30 3.33 -4.02 -7.72
CA PRO A 30 4.57 -4.03 -8.48
C PRO A 30 5.73 -3.51 -7.62
N GLN A 31 6.91 -4.10 -7.73
CA GLN A 31 8.10 -3.66 -6.98
C GLN A 31 8.66 -2.36 -7.56
N ILE A 32 9.11 -1.43 -6.69
CA ILE A 32 9.68 -0.14 -7.12
C ILE A 32 10.87 -0.34 -8.06
N GLY A 33 11.77 -1.28 -7.76
CA GLY A 33 12.93 -1.56 -8.63
C GLY A 33 12.53 -2.00 -10.04
N SER A 34 11.46 -2.79 -10.18
CA SER A 34 10.94 -3.20 -11.49
C SER A 34 10.33 -2.00 -12.24
N LEU A 35 9.53 -1.19 -11.56
CA LEU A 35 8.96 0.04 -12.13
C LEU A 35 10.06 1.02 -12.57
N ALA A 36 11.15 1.12 -11.81
CA ALA A 36 12.27 2.00 -12.13
C ALA A 36 13.00 1.58 -13.43
N ILE A 37 13.05 0.28 -13.74
CA ILE A 37 13.58 -0.23 -15.02
C ILE A 37 12.59 0.06 -16.14
N GLU A 38 11.31 -0.23 -15.95
CA GLU A 38 10.25 -0.05 -16.96
C GLU A 38 10.11 1.41 -17.39
N THR A 39 10.17 2.33 -16.43
CA THR A 39 10.11 3.78 -16.65
C THR A 39 11.43 4.37 -17.16
N ARG A 40 12.49 3.56 -17.28
CA ARG A 40 13.86 3.96 -17.65
C ARG A 40 14.49 4.96 -16.69
N CYS A 41 13.97 5.09 -15.47
CA CYS A 41 14.58 5.88 -14.40
C CYS A 41 15.90 5.23 -13.94
N LEU A 42 15.96 3.90 -13.90
CA LEU A 42 17.15 3.15 -13.50
C LEU A 42 17.56 2.11 -14.54
N SER A 43 18.86 1.86 -14.66
CA SER A 43 19.34 0.66 -15.35
C SER A 43 19.23 -0.57 -14.45
N MET A 44 19.23 -1.76 -15.05
CA MET A 44 19.28 -3.02 -14.31
C MET A 44 20.49 -3.08 -13.36
N ARG A 45 21.63 -2.51 -13.77
CA ARG A 45 22.84 -2.43 -12.94
C ARG A 45 22.59 -1.60 -11.67
N ASP A 46 21.93 -0.46 -11.82
CA ASP A 46 21.65 0.44 -10.69
C ASP A 46 20.68 -0.21 -9.71
N VAL A 47 19.64 -0.88 -10.22
CA VAL A 47 18.71 -1.66 -9.38
C VAL A 47 19.44 -2.76 -8.62
N PHE A 48 20.31 -3.52 -9.28
CA PHE A 48 21.11 -4.56 -8.61
C PHE A 48 22.02 -3.97 -7.53
N GLN A 49 22.60 -2.80 -7.76
CA GLN A 49 23.45 -2.12 -6.78
C GLN A 49 22.65 -1.73 -5.53
N VAL A 50 21.46 -1.14 -5.71
CA VAL A 50 20.57 -0.77 -4.59
C VAL A 50 20.11 -2.02 -3.84
N LEU A 51 19.64 -3.06 -4.54
CA LEU A 51 19.19 -4.31 -3.91
C LEU A 51 20.31 -5.05 -3.16
N SER A 52 21.54 -5.00 -3.67
CA SER A 52 22.70 -5.60 -3.01
C SER A 52 23.03 -4.91 -1.70
N LEU A 53 22.78 -3.60 -1.60
CA LEU A 53 22.94 -2.85 -0.36
C LEU A 53 21.75 -3.05 0.57
N GLN A 54 20.54 -3.11 0.04
CA GLN A 54 19.33 -3.39 0.81
C GLN A 54 19.37 -4.75 1.52
N SER A 55 20.02 -5.77 0.94
CA SER A 55 20.12 -7.10 1.59
C SER A 55 21.06 -7.15 2.80
N VAL A 56 21.93 -6.14 2.95
CA VAL A 56 22.90 -6.04 4.05
C VAL A 56 22.68 -4.82 4.95
N THR A 57 21.66 -4.02 4.64
CA THR A 57 21.26 -2.83 5.40
C THR A 57 19.78 -2.94 5.77
N ASN A 58 19.35 -2.25 6.83
CA ASN A 58 17.92 -2.14 7.16
C ASN A 58 17.24 -0.96 6.46
N GLU A 59 17.81 -0.46 5.37
CA GLU A 59 17.35 0.74 4.67
C GLU A 59 16.45 0.39 3.50
N SER A 60 15.45 1.25 3.24
CA SER A 60 14.54 1.03 2.12
C SER A 60 15.22 1.29 0.77
N PHE A 61 14.75 0.61 -0.28
CA PHE A 61 15.25 0.79 -1.66
C PHE A 61 15.31 2.27 -2.06
N GLY A 62 14.26 3.04 -1.76
CA GLY A 62 14.19 4.45 -2.13
C GLY A 62 15.21 5.32 -1.42
N GLN A 63 15.44 5.08 -0.12
CA GLN A 63 16.45 5.82 0.66
C GLN A 63 17.87 5.53 0.15
N LEU A 64 18.19 4.24 -0.07
CA LEU A 64 19.47 3.83 -0.62
C LEU A 64 19.71 4.42 -2.02
N ALA A 65 18.69 4.41 -2.88
CA ALA A 65 18.80 4.98 -4.22
C ALA A 65 19.09 6.50 -4.20
N ILE A 66 18.52 7.23 -3.24
CA ILE A 66 18.82 8.66 -3.02
C ILE A 66 20.24 8.85 -2.48
N GLN A 67 20.65 8.06 -1.49
CA GLN A 67 22.00 8.15 -0.92
C GLN A 67 23.10 7.85 -1.94
N LEU A 68 22.84 6.92 -2.86
CA LEU A 68 23.75 6.59 -3.96
C LEU A 68 23.74 7.64 -5.08
N GLY A 69 22.86 8.64 -5.01
CA GLY A 69 22.73 9.70 -6.01
C GLY A 69 22.13 9.23 -7.34
N ILE A 70 21.45 8.08 -7.34
CA ILE A 70 20.91 7.46 -8.56
C ILE A 70 19.47 7.91 -8.80
N LEU A 71 18.71 8.13 -7.73
CA LEU A 71 17.35 8.69 -7.79
C LEU A 71 17.26 9.96 -6.96
N THR A 72 16.40 10.88 -7.38
CA THR A 72 15.99 12.02 -6.56
C THR A 72 14.71 11.69 -5.78
N GLU A 73 14.39 12.50 -4.78
CA GLU A 73 13.09 12.40 -4.10
C GLU A 73 11.90 12.56 -5.06
N ALA A 74 12.06 13.35 -6.13
CA ALA A 74 11.02 13.51 -7.14
C ALA A 74 10.78 12.21 -7.90
N ASP A 75 11.86 11.55 -8.34
CA ASP A 75 11.76 10.26 -9.04
C ASP A 75 11.11 9.19 -8.13
N ILE A 76 11.47 9.16 -6.84
CA ILE A 76 10.84 8.26 -5.88
C ILE A 76 9.35 8.56 -5.72
N ARG A 77 8.95 9.82 -5.64
CA ARG A 77 7.52 10.20 -5.57
C ARG A 77 6.76 9.73 -6.82
N ASP A 78 7.33 9.91 -8.00
CA ASP A 78 6.71 9.50 -9.25
C ASP A 78 6.58 7.97 -9.35
N LEU A 79 7.62 7.24 -8.94
CA LEU A 79 7.59 5.77 -8.89
C LEU A 79 6.56 5.25 -7.87
N LEU A 80 6.42 5.89 -6.71
CA LEU A 80 5.40 5.55 -5.70
C LEU A 80 3.99 5.85 -6.19
N ALA A 81 3.79 6.95 -6.93
CA ALA A 81 2.51 7.27 -7.54
C ALA A 81 2.11 6.21 -8.57
N LEU A 82 3.05 5.82 -9.44
CA LEU A 82 2.84 4.77 -10.43
C LEU A 82 2.58 3.41 -9.78
N GLN A 83 3.34 3.06 -8.73
CA GLN A 83 3.13 1.84 -7.96
C GLN A 83 1.72 1.79 -7.38
N THR A 84 1.25 2.91 -6.83
CA THR A 84 -0.11 3.04 -6.27
C THR A 84 -1.17 2.87 -7.34
N GLU A 85 -0.99 3.50 -8.50
CA GLU A 85 -1.92 3.39 -9.65
C GLU A 85 -2.03 1.96 -10.18
N ARG A 86 -0.90 1.23 -10.22
CA ARG A 86 -0.82 -0.14 -10.73
C ARG A 86 -1.18 -1.20 -9.70
N THR A 87 -1.28 -0.83 -8.42
CA THR A 87 -1.67 -1.76 -7.36
C THR A 87 -3.17 -2.00 -7.42
N THR A 88 -3.58 -3.27 -7.42
CA THR A 88 -4.99 -3.63 -7.36
C THR A 88 -5.65 -3.00 -6.13
N PRO A 89 -6.78 -2.27 -6.26
CA PRO A 89 -7.45 -1.68 -5.12
C PRO A 89 -7.92 -2.76 -4.13
N LEU A 90 -7.75 -2.53 -2.83
CA LEU A 90 -8.14 -3.49 -1.79
C LEU A 90 -9.63 -3.89 -1.89
N ALA A 91 -10.48 -2.96 -2.30
CA ALA A 91 -11.89 -3.20 -2.59
C ALA A 91 -12.11 -4.30 -3.65
N GLN A 92 -11.32 -4.27 -4.73
CA GLN A 92 -11.39 -5.29 -5.77
C GLN A 92 -10.87 -6.63 -5.25
N VAL A 93 -9.77 -6.61 -4.50
CA VAL A 93 -9.21 -7.83 -3.90
C VAL A 93 -10.19 -8.50 -2.93
N LEU A 94 -10.95 -7.72 -2.15
CA LEU A 94 -12.01 -8.23 -1.26
C LEU A 94 -13.11 -8.96 -2.04
N VAL A 95 -13.44 -8.49 -3.24
CA VAL A 95 -14.40 -9.17 -4.13
C VAL A 95 -13.76 -10.43 -4.71
N ASP A 96 -12.51 -10.35 -5.16
CA ASP A 96 -11.81 -11.48 -5.79
C ASP A 96 -11.62 -12.66 -4.84
N ILE A 97 -11.44 -12.41 -3.53
CA ILE A 97 -11.37 -13.46 -2.50
C ILE A 97 -12.74 -13.92 -1.98
N GLY A 98 -13.84 -13.34 -2.48
CA GLY A 98 -15.22 -13.64 -2.05
C GLY A 98 -15.58 -13.11 -0.67
N ALA A 99 -14.83 -12.14 -0.13
CA ALA A 99 -15.16 -11.49 1.14
C ALA A 99 -16.28 -10.47 1.00
N LEU A 100 -16.48 -9.93 -0.21
CA LEU A 100 -17.60 -9.06 -0.56
C LEU A 100 -18.18 -9.48 -1.91
N GLU A 101 -19.49 -9.38 -2.05
CA GLU A 101 -20.15 -9.49 -3.34
C GLU A 101 -20.02 -8.16 -4.12
N PRO A 102 -19.95 -8.18 -5.47
CA PRO A 102 -19.82 -6.97 -6.27
C PRO A 102 -20.90 -5.91 -6.01
N TYR A 103 -22.14 -6.35 -5.74
CA TYR A 103 -23.25 -5.43 -5.41
C TYR A 103 -23.12 -4.82 -4.01
N GLN A 104 -22.54 -5.56 -3.05
CA GLN A 104 -22.27 -5.06 -1.71
C GLN A 104 -21.18 -4.00 -1.77
N LEU A 105 -20.14 -4.22 -2.58
CA LEU A 105 -19.06 -3.25 -2.76
C LEU A 105 -19.59 -1.88 -3.22
N GLN A 106 -20.45 -1.84 -4.25
CA GLN A 106 -21.03 -0.57 -4.71
C GLN A 106 -21.82 0.15 -3.61
N THR A 107 -22.63 -0.61 -2.87
CA THR A 107 -23.45 -0.08 -1.78
C THR A 107 -22.57 0.50 -0.67
N GLU A 108 -21.55 -0.23 -0.24
CA GLU A 108 -20.63 0.20 0.81
C GLU A 108 -19.78 1.40 0.38
N LEU A 109 -19.37 1.48 -0.89
CA LEU A 109 -18.67 2.66 -1.41
C LEU A 109 -19.56 3.91 -1.38
N GLN A 110 -20.85 3.79 -1.70
CA GLN A 110 -21.77 4.91 -1.64
C GLN A 110 -22.00 5.37 -0.20
N LEU A 111 -22.16 4.43 0.74
CA LEU A 111 -22.31 4.72 2.16
C LEU A 111 -21.05 5.36 2.73
N PHE A 112 -19.87 4.83 2.40
CA PHE A 112 -18.58 5.38 2.81
C PHE A 112 -18.38 6.81 2.31
N ARG A 113 -18.69 7.09 1.03
CA ARG A 113 -18.60 8.45 0.47
C ARG A 113 -19.57 9.42 1.14
N SER A 114 -20.79 8.97 1.44
CA SER A 114 -21.80 9.78 2.13
C SER A 114 -21.41 10.07 3.58
N ALA A 115 -20.82 9.09 4.27
CA ALA A 115 -20.26 9.27 5.61
C ALA A 115 -19.09 10.27 5.62
N MET A 116 -18.24 10.26 4.59
CA MET A 116 -17.14 11.21 4.46
C MET A 116 -17.60 12.64 4.09
N SER A 117 -18.69 12.78 3.33
CA SER A 117 -19.21 14.11 2.93
C SER A 117 -20.03 14.82 4.02
N SER A 118 -20.46 14.11 5.07
CA SER A 118 -21.39 14.62 6.08
C SER A 118 -20.72 15.25 7.32
N GLY A 119 -19.42 15.57 7.25
CA GLY A 119 -18.64 16.12 8.37
C GLY A 119 -17.81 15.05 9.08
N PRO A 120 -16.67 15.40 9.69
CA PRO A 120 -15.69 14.41 10.11
C PRO A 120 -16.21 13.63 11.33
N LEU A 121 -16.38 12.32 11.18
CA LEU A 121 -16.38 11.37 12.32
C LEU A 121 -14.94 11.14 12.85
N LEU A 122 -14.07 12.16 12.73
CA LEU A 122 -12.70 12.16 13.23
C LEU A 122 -12.64 13.04 14.49
N GLU A 123 -13.50 12.80 15.47
CA GLU A 123 -13.29 13.31 16.84
C GLU A 123 -12.58 12.23 17.67
N GLU A 124 -11.25 12.36 17.65
CA GLU A 124 -10.21 12.19 18.68
C GLU A 124 -10.19 11.09 19.77
N ASP A 125 -11.23 10.31 20.09
CA ASP A 125 -11.21 9.53 21.35
C ASP A 125 -11.27 7.99 21.26
N SER A 126 -10.61 7.38 20.26
CA SER A 126 -10.46 5.91 20.28
C SER A 126 -9.09 5.49 19.78
N VAL A 127 -8.18 5.26 20.74
CA VAL A 127 -6.96 4.43 20.67
C VAL A 127 -6.60 4.06 19.24
N TYR A 128 -5.99 5.00 18.52
CA TYR A 128 -5.53 4.76 17.17
C TYR A 128 -4.48 3.65 17.23
N LEU A 129 -4.80 2.50 16.64
CA LEU A 129 -3.79 1.70 15.96
C LEU A 129 -3.23 2.66 14.90
N ASP A 130 -2.09 3.27 15.24
CA ASP A 130 -1.46 4.32 14.44
C ASP A 130 -1.29 3.77 13.01
N VAL A 131 -2.17 4.22 12.11
CA VAL A 131 -2.26 3.69 10.75
C VAL A 131 -0.99 4.07 9.98
N ASN A 132 -0.34 5.17 10.36
CA ASN A 132 1.00 5.51 9.87
C ASN A 132 2.04 4.56 10.47
N ALA A 133 1.91 4.10 11.72
CA ALA A 133 2.78 3.05 12.27
C ALA A 133 2.53 1.67 11.63
N ILE A 134 1.31 1.37 11.18
CA ILE A 134 1.00 0.14 10.45
C ILE A 134 1.51 0.22 9.02
N GLU A 135 1.29 1.33 8.30
CA GLU A 135 1.85 1.57 6.98
C GLU A 135 3.38 1.67 7.03
N ALA A 136 3.95 2.27 8.08
CA ALA A 136 5.38 2.27 8.34
C ALA A 136 5.88 0.88 8.71
N ALA A 137 5.16 0.10 9.53
CA ALA A 137 5.53 -1.29 9.84
C ALA A 137 5.46 -2.18 8.59
N PHE A 138 4.50 -1.96 7.68
CA PHE A 138 4.42 -2.66 6.40
C PHE A 138 5.50 -2.18 5.41
N ALA A 139 5.86 -0.91 5.40
CA ALA A 139 7.02 -0.40 4.66
C ALA A 139 8.35 -0.89 5.26
N THR A 140 8.37 -1.16 6.57
CA THR A 140 9.50 -1.78 7.29
C THR A 140 9.51 -3.31 7.11
N PHE A 141 8.40 -3.94 6.71
CA PHE A 141 8.36 -5.38 6.45
C PHE A 141 9.10 -5.76 5.14
N GLU A 142 9.46 -4.79 4.30
CA GLU A 142 10.47 -4.95 3.24
C GLU A 142 11.91 -5.12 3.78
N VAL A 143 12.11 -5.18 5.10
CA VAL A 143 13.42 -5.29 5.77
C VAL A 143 13.69 -6.70 6.32
N THR A 144 12.80 -7.68 6.16
CA THR A 144 13.05 -9.05 6.67
C THR A 144 12.70 -10.14 5.67
N VAL A 145 13.40 -10.21 4.54
CA VAL A 145 13.71 -11.47 3.83
C VAL A 145 15.09 -11.37 3.20
#